data_AF-A0A8H7DPL1-F1
#
_entry.id   AF-A0A8H7DPL1-F1
#
_cell.length_a   1.000
_cell.length_b   1.000
_cell.length_c   1.000
_cell.angle_alpha   90.00
_cell.angle_beta   90.00
_cell.angle_gamma   90.00
#
_symmetry.space_group_name_H-M   'P 1'
#
loop_
_entity.id
_entity.type
_entity.pdbx_description
1 polymer ?
#
loop_
_entity_poly.entity_id
_entity_poly.type
_entity_poly.pdbx_seq_one_letter_code
_entity_poly.pdbx_strand_id
1 'polypeptide(L)'
;MQNPLGSHTSVTHPSLHIRDANDAHIILEAVRLNILPLIKRRLATTEREQLKTGNVFVWEEAEDDGGLLRWTDGRRWSQSRMRGDYLYYEEKVETTQDEKDAKAARRARRASDPTAIIPPPTRRKDRPTKPNGLTKQTYSALVQLPGSPSPKKWHVVAYFSGNDYTRLPVIENYEYLRNVRVPPGIYVSSKAGARLDQMPAFPEEIDDYGTPERHLHPSGEMHTDPRVKAHLQPYPGHYAYGYPTSPPSSSSSPPSSLMSRYLSPPLAPTKVHDRQEKVILPPLSSLCDPESRPRLHHRQTTPAGHYVHPSERSPTSKYAPLSPEDRRVLDSFKIVL
;
A
#
# COMPACT_ATOMS: atom_id res chain seq x y z
N MET A 1 6.40 37.63 -6.18
CA MET A 1 6.08 36.57 -7.17
C MET A 1 5.02 35.67 -6.55
N GLN A 2 3.76 35.92 -6.91
CA GLN A 2 2.59 35.21 -6.38
C GLN A 2 2.58 33.77 -6.89
N ASN A 3 2.53 32.77 -6.00
CA ASN A 3 2.20 31.39 -6.35
C ASN A 3 0.73 31.33 -6.79
N PRO A 4 0.41 31.04 -8.06
CA PRO A 4 -0.98 30.96 -8.49
C PRO A 4 -1.51 29.56 -8.20
N LEU A 5 -2.57 29.52 -7.38
CA LEU A 5 -3.50 28.41 -7.17
C LEU A 5 -2.90 27.07 -6.68
N GLY A 6 -3.43 26.61 -5.54
CA GLY A 6 -3.40 25.22 -5.11
C GLY A 6 -4.15 24.31 -6.09
N SER A 7 -3.54 24.06 -7.25
CA SER A 7 -3.75 22.85 -8.00
C SER A 7 -3.40 21.70 -7.06
N HIS A 8 -4.42 21.02 -6.53
CA HIS A 8 -4.22 19.73 -5.89
C HIS A 8 -3.70 18.79 -6.97
N THR A 9 -2.38 18.75 -7.14
CA THR A 9 -1.71 17.84 -8.06
C THR A 9 -2.05 16.43 -7.60
N SER A 10 -2.81 15.73 -8.44
CA SER A 10 -3.31 14.40 -8.13
C SER A 10 -2.23 13.33 -8.22
N VAL A 11 -1.12 13.64 -8.90
CA VAL A 11 -0.01 12.77 -9.22
C VAL A 11 1.32 13.42 -8.80
N THR A 12 2.24 12.62 -8.26
CA THR A 12 3.58 13.09 -7.90
C THR A 12 4.43 13.34 -9.15
N HIS A 13 4.37 12.44 -10.12
CA HIS A 13 5.01 12.65 -11.42
C HIS A 13 4.19 12.01 -12.55
N PRO A 14 3.88 12.73 -13.65
CA PRO A 14 2.92 12.26 -14.66
C PRO A 14 3.49 11.23 -15.65
N SER A 15 4.82 11.15 -15.82
CA SER A 15 5.44 10.25 -16.80
C SER A 15 6.87 9.88 -16.41
N LEU A 16 7.08 8.85 -15.60
CA LEU A 16 8.42 8.42 -15.20
C LEU A 16 8.50 6.90 -15.08
N HIS A 17 9.62 6.34 -15.52
CA HIS A 17 10.04 4.99 -15.17
C HIS A 17 11.03 5.00 -14.01
N ILE A 18 10.75 4.20 -12.98
CA ILE A 18 11.61 4.01 -11.81
C ILE A 18 12.31 2.67 -11.96
N ARG A 19 13.64 2.69 -12.17
CA ARG A 19 14.41 1.49 -12.49
C ARG A 19 14.83 0.72 -11.25
N ASP A 20 15.29 1.45 -10.23
CA ASP A 20 15.93 0.88 -9.04
C ASP A 20 15.70 1.72 -7.77
N ALA A 21 16.14 1.18 -6.63
CA ALA A 21 15.97 1.83 -5.34
C ALA A 21 16.59 3.24 -5.28
N ASN A 22 17.64 3.51 -6.07
CA ASN A 22 18.25 4.83 -6.16
C ASN A 22 17.28 5.83 -6.82
N ASP A 23 16.65 5.47 -7.94
CA ASP A 23 15.60 6.30 -8.56
C ASP A 23 14.46 6.58 -7.58
N ALA A 24 14.04 5.58 -6.78
CA ALA A 24 13.03 5.80 -5.75
C ALA A 24 13.49 6.79 -4.66
N HIS A 25 14.74 6.68 -4.18
CA HIS A 25 15.28 7.62 -3.20
C HIS A 25 15.38 9.05 -3.75
N ILE A 26 15.74 9.22 -5.02
CA ILE A 26 15.74 10.53 -5.67
C ILE A 26 14.33 11.13 -5.69
N ILE A 27 13.31 10.32 -5.99
CA ILE A 27 11.92 10.78 -5.99
C ILE A 27 11.43 11.12 -4.59
N LEU A 28 11.77 10.31 -3.58
CA LEU A 28 11.46 10.62 -2.18
C LEU A 28 12.13 11.93 -1.74
N GLU A 29 13.40 12.14 -2.13
CA GLU A 29 14.13 13.38 -1.84
C GLU A 29 13.55 14.59 -2.56
N ALA A 30 13.17 14.47 -3.83
CA ALA A 30 12.49 15.53 -4.55
C ALA A 30 11.17 15.91 -3.87
N VAL A 31 10.45 14.95 -3.28
CA VAL A 31 9.23 15.21 -2.49
C VAL A 31 9.57 15.88 -1.16
N ARG A 32 10.61 15.43 -0.44
CA ARG A 32 11.06 16.05 0.82
C ARG A 32 11.48 17.51 0.63
N LEU A 33 12.08 17.82 -0.51
CA LEU A 33 12.48 19.18 -0.92
C LEU A 33 11.32 20.01 -1.51
N ASN A 34 10.10 19.46 -1.58
CA ASN A 34 8.92 20.07 -2.21
C ASN A 34 9.11 20.42 -3.70
N ILE A 35 10.04 19.77 -4.40
CA ILE A 35 10.17 19.83 -5.86
C ILE A 35 9.02 19.05 -6.51
N LEU A 36 8.69 17.91 -5.92
CA LEU A 36 7.54 17.08 -6.30
C LEU A 36 6.49 17.05 -5.17
N PRO A 37 5.20 16.88 -5.49
CA PRO A 37 4.15 16.91 -4.49
C PRO A 37 3.99 15.57 -3.76
N LEU A 38 3.85 15.64 -2.42
CA LEU A 38 3.44 14.51 -1.58
C LEU A 38 1.92 14.34 -1.64
N ILE A 39 1.46 13.12 -1.92
CA ILE A 39 0.03 12.78 -1.91
C ILE A 39 -0.41 12.54 -0.46
N LYS A 40 -1.27 13.44 0.04
CA LYS A 40 -1.77 13.43 1.43
C LYS A 40 -3.21 12.94 1.58
N ARG A 41 -3.90 12.70 0.47
CA ARG A 41 -5.31 12.28 0.45
C ARG A 41 -5.52 11.06 -0.44
N ARG A 42 -6.68 10.43 -0.31
CA ARG A 42 -7.11 9.38 -1.23
C ARG A 42 -7.38 9.96 -2.62
N LEU A 43 -7.12 9.14 -3.64
CA LEU A 43 -7.54 9.45 -5.00
C LEU A 43 -9.08 9.47 -5.08
N ALA A 44 -9.61 10.51 -5.71
CA ALA A 44 -11.00 10.60 -6.12
C ALA A 44 -11.30 9.58 -7.23
N THR A 45 -12.58 9.29 -7.47
CA THR A 45 -13.01 8.32 -8.48
C THR A 45 -12.46 8.67 -9.87
N THR A 46 -12.56 9.94 -10.28
CA THR A 46 -12.05 10.44 -11.56
C THR A 46 -10.53 10.27 -11.70
N GLU A 47 -9.77 10.49 -10.62
CA GLU A 47 -8.31 10.33 -10.62
C GLU A 47 -7.89 8.86 -10.76
N ARG A 48 -8.67 7.94 -10.17
CA ARG A 48 -8.45 6.49 -10.31
C ARG A 48 -8.69 6.02 -11.74
N GLU A 49 -9.72 6.57 -12.39
CA GLU A 49 -10.04 6.30 -13.80
C GLU A 49 -8.94 6.80 -14.73
N GLN A 50 -8.29 7.91 -14.39
CA GLN A 50 -7.19 8.52 -15.17
C GLN A 50 -5.81 7.89 -14.94
N LEU A 51 -5.71 6.81 -14.14
CA LEU A 51 -4.45 6.10 -13.95
C LEU A 51 -3.93 5.51 -15.28
N LYS A 52 -2.68 5.84 -15.60
CA LYS A 52 -2.03 5.45 -16.85
C LYS A 52 -0.54 5.15 -16.65
N THR A 53 0.08 4.61 -17.69
CA THR A 53 1.52 4.37 -17.75
C THR A 53 2.30 5.65 -17.48
N GLY A 54 3.36 5.56 -16.68
CA GLY A 54 4.23 6.66 -16.27
C GLY A 54 3.78 7.42 -15.01
N ASN A 55 2.55 7.25 -14.53
CA ASN A 55 2.13 7.92 -13.31
C ASN A 55 2.91 7.38 -12.09
N VAL A 56 3.43 8.29 -11.26
CA VAL A 56 4.09 8.01 -9.99
C VAL A 56 3.42 8.79 -8.88
N PHE A 57 3.24 8.15 -7.73
CA PHE A 57 2.64 8.71 -6.52
C PHE A 57 3.55 8.43 -5.34
N VAL A 58 3.79 9.45 -4.52
CA VAL A 58 4.49 9.33 -3.24
C VAL A 58 3.53 9.70 -2.13
N TRP A 59 3.44 8.88 -1.10
CA TRP A 59 2.61 9.15 0.06
C TRP A 59 3.29 8.72 1.37
N GLU A 60 2.92 9.39 2.45
CA GLU A 60 3.32 9.08 3.81
C GLU A 60 2.23 8.22 4.47
N GLU A 61 2.64 7.10 5.08
CA GLU A 61 1.76 6.29 5.92
C GLU A 61 1.38 7.06 7.18
N ALA A 62 0.08 7.31 7.34
CA ALA A 62 -0.43 7.99 8.52
C ALA A 62 -0.32 7.08 9.77
N GLU A 63 -0.18 7.70 10.94
CA GLU A 63 -0.16 6.97 12.22
C GLU A 63 -1.57 6.61 12.69
N ASP A 64 -2.58 7.38 12.27
CA ASP A 64 -3.97 7.25 12.66
C ASP A 64 -4.86 6.65 11.56
N ASP A 65 -5.96 6.01 11.97
CA ASP A 65 -6.92 5.36 11.07
C ASP A 65 -7.65 6.35 10.13
N GLY A 66 -7.63 7.66 10.45
CA GLY A 66 -8.21 8.71 9.62
C GLY A 66 -7.41 9.01 8.36
N GLY A 67 -6.14 8.62 8.32
CA GLY A 67 -5.22 8.97 7.24
C GLY A 67 -5.09 7.93 6.12
N LEU A 68 -4.06 8.13 5.28
CA LEU A 68 -3.72 7.20 4.21
C LEU A 68 -2.81 6.10 4.78
N LEU A 69 -3.41 4.97 5.15
CA LEU A 69 -2.68 3.79 5.64
C LEU A 69 -2.22 2.83 4.52
N ARG A 70 -2.93 2.87 3.39
CA ARG A 70 -2.70 1.99 2.26
C ARG A 70 -3.14 2.64 0.97
N TRP A 71 -2.36 2.38 -0.06
CA TRP A 71 -2.69 2.80 -1.40
C TRP A 71 -3.89 2.03 -1.96
N THR A 72 -4.90 2.77 -2.43
CA THR A 72 -6.13 2.20 -3.03
C THR A 72 -6.45 2.93 -4.33
N ASP A 73 -6.36 2.20 -5.44
CA ASP A 73 -6.55 2.72 -6.80
C ASP A 73 -7.83 2.20 -7.49
N GLY A 74 -8.57 1.30 -6.82
CA GLY A 74 -9.82 0.73 -7.36
C GLY A 74 -9.61 -0.39 -8.39
N ARG A 75 -8.37 -0.74 -8.75
CA ARG A 75 -8.09 -1.81 -9.72
C ARG A 75 -7.91 -3.16 -9.04
N ARG A 76 -8.14 -4.24 -9.80
CA ARG A 76 -7.90 -5.60 -9.32
C ARG A 76 -6.47 -6.01 -9.66
N TRP A 77 -5.71 -6.34 -8.63
CA TRP A 77 -4.29 -6.69 -8.74
C TRP A 77 -4.04 -8.18 -8.51
N SER A 78 -2.98 -8.70 -9.12
CA SER A 78 -2.41 -10.00 -8.81
C SER A 78 -1.89 -10.05 -7.38
N GLN A 79 -1.45 -11.23 -6.93
CA GLN A 79 -0.58 -11.32 -5.76
C GLN A 79 0.73 -10.56 -6.02
N SER A 80 1.31 -10.00 -4.97
CA SER A 80 2.62 -9.33 -5.03
C SER A 80 3.71 -10.30 -5.49
N ARG A 81 4.60 -9.80 -6.33
CA ARG A 81 5.83 -10.48 -6.75
C ARG A 81 7.02 -9.57 -6.44
N MET A 82 7.99 -10.07 -5.69
CA MET A 82 9.21 -9.32 -5.41
C MET A 82 10.14 -9.39 -6.63
N ARG A 83 10.69 -8.25 -7.04
CA ARG A 83 11.82 -8.17 -7.99
C ARG A 83 12.73 -7.03 -7.56
N GLY A 84 14.00 -7.33 -7.29
CA GLY A 84 14.87 -6.37 -6.60
C GLY A 84 14.20 -5.88 -5.32
N ASP A 85 14.19 -4.57 -5.09
CA ASP A 85 13.62 -3.93 -3.90
C ASP A 85 12.15 -3.51 -4.04
N TYR A 86 11.51 -3.93 -5.13
CA TYR A 86 10.14 -3.58 -5.45
C TYR A 86 9.19 -4.76 -5.31
N LEU A 87 7.93 -4.44 -5.04
CA LEU A 87 6.81 -5.34 -5.25
C LEU A 87 6.09 -4.97 -6.54
N TYR A 88 5.78 -5.98 -7.34
CA TYR A 88 5.04 -5.85 -8.59
C TYR A 88 3.69 -6.52 -8.49
N TYR A 89 2.72 -5.91 -9.16
CA TYR A 89 1.35 -6.39 -9.29
C TYR A 89 0.88 -6.22 -10.73
N GLU A 90 0.26 -7.25 -11.29
CA GLU A 90 -0.36 -7.19 -12.61
C GLU A 90 -1.87 -6.96 -12.49
N GLU A 91 -2.40 -6.07 -13.30
CA GLU A 91 -3.84 -5.84 -13.38
C GLU A 91 -4.56 -7.10 -13.89
N LYS A 92 -5.57 -7.54 -13.16
CA LYS A 92 -6.44 -8.66 -13.52
C LYS A 92 -7.76 -8.13 -14.06
N VAL A 93 -8.43 -8.94 -14.88
CA VAL A 93 -9.76 -8.61 -15.43
C VAL A 93 -10.71 -8.22 -14.29
N GLU A 94 -11.56 -7.24 -14.53
CA GLU A 94 -12.56 -6.80 -13.55
C GLU A 94 -13.61 -7.88 -13.29
N THR A 95 -14.34 -7.74 -12.18
CA THR A 95 -15.46 -8.65 -11.90
C THR A 95 -16.62 -8.28 -12.81
N THR A 96 -17.09 -9.22 -13.63
CA THR A 96 -18.25 -8.98 -14.51
C THR A 96 -19.52 -8.78 -13.68
N GLN A 97 -20.57 -8.21 -14.28
CA GLN A 97 -21.85 -8.06 -13.59
C GLN A 97 -22.42 -9.43 -13.19
N ASP A 98 -22.37 -10.41 -14.09
CA ASP A 98 -22.80 -11.79 -13.82
C ASP A 98 -22.07 -12.41 -12.62
N GLU A 99 -20.77 -12.16 -12.46
CA GLU A 99 -20.01 -12.64 -11.29
C GLU A 99 -20.44 -11.94 -9.99
N LYS A 100 -20.82 -10.65 -10.05
CA LYS A 100 -21.36 -9.93 -8.90
C LYS A 100 -22.74 -10.49 -8.53
N ASP A 101 -23.58 -10.77 -9.52
CA ASP A 101 -24.92 -11.30 -9.32
C ASP A 101 -24.88 -12.74 -8.81
N ALA A 102 -24.00 -13.59 -9.35
CA ALA A 102 -23.73 -14.93 -8.83
C ALA A 102 -23.24 -14.89 -7.37
N LYS A 103 -22.39 -13.92 -7.02
CA LYS A 103 -21.95 -13.72 -5.62
C LYS A 103 -23.10 -13.27 -4.72
N ALA A 104 -23.98 -12.39 -5.19
CA ALA A 104 -25.17 -11.96 -4.46
C ALA A 104 -26.14 -13.13 -4.25
N ALA A 105 -26.42 -13.90 -5.30
CA ALA A 105 -27.26 -15.10 -5.25
C ALA A 105 -26.71 -16.14 -4.27
N ARG A 106 -25.40 -16.38 -4.27
CA ARG A 106 -24.74 -17.24 -3.27
C ARG A 106 -24.94 -16.74 -1.84
N ARG A 107 -24.79 -15.43 -1.60
CA ARG A 107 -25.01 -14.86 -0.26
C ARG A 107 -26.46 -15.04 0.17
N ALA A 108 -27.42 -14.79 -0.73
CA ALA A 108 -28.84 -14.98 -0.47
C ALA A 108 -29.16 -16.45 -0.13
N ARG A 109 -28.65 -17.41 -0.90
CA ARG A 109 -28.86 -18.85 -0.62
C ARG A 109 -28.26 -19.29 0.71
N ARG A 110 -27.07 -18.80 1.07
CA ARG A 110 -26.45 -19.12 2.36
C ARG A 110 -27.24 -18.56 3.54
N ALA A 111 -27.92 -17.42 3.33
CA ALA A 111 -28.77 -16.81 4.36
C ALA A 111 -30.11 -17.54 4.50
N SER A 112 -30.69 -18.04 3.40
CA SER A 112 -31.96 -18.77 3.43
C SER A 112 -31.82 -20.24 3.85
N ASP A 113 -30.69 -20.87 3.49
CA ASP A 113 -30.41 -22.28 3.79
C ASP A 113 -28.93 -22.43 4.19
N PRO A 114 -28.65 -22.52 5.51
CA PRO A 114 -27.29 -22.73 6.02
C PRO A 114 -26.66 -24.06 5.61
N THR A 115 -27.47 -25.04 5.17
CA THR A 115 -27.02 -26.39 4.78
C THR A 115 -26.75 -26.52 3.28
N ALA A 116 -27.11 -25.51 2.49
CA ALA A 116 -26.91 -25.51 1.05
C ALA A 116 -25.43 -25.66 0.67
N ILE A 117 -25.11 -26.65 -0.17
CA ILE A 117 -23.79 -26.83 -0.75
C ILE A 117 -23.61 -25.80 -1.87
N ILE A 118 -22.84 -24.75 -1.62
CA ILE A 118 -22.62 -23.68 -2.59
C ILE A 118 -21.24 -23.80 -3.23
N PRO A 119 -21.13 -23.89 -4.58
CA PRO A 119 -19.85 -24.00 -5.29
C PRO A 119 -18.88 -22.89 -4.89
N PRO A 120 -17.58 -23.17 -4.68
CA PRO A 120 -16.59 -22.16 -4.30
C PRO A 120 -16.45 -21.07 -5.38
N PRO A 121 -16.15 -19.82 -5.00
CA PRO A 121 -16.00 -18.75 -5.97
C PRO A 121 -14.67 -18.92 -6.71
N THR A 122 -14.55 -18.31 -7.89
CA THR A 122 -13.27 -18.27 -8.63
C THR A 122 -12.18 -17.66 -7.74
N ARG A 123 -11.06 -18.36 -7.59
CA ARG A 123 -9.96 -17.87 -6.75
C ARG A 123 -9.29 -16.70 -7.45
N ARG A 124 -8.79 -15.74 -6.69
CA ARG A 124 -8.05 -14.58 -7.23
C ARG A 124 -6.89 -14.98 -8.13
N LYS A 125 -6.19 -16.06 -7.78
CA LYS A 125 -5.03 -16.58 -8.52
C LYS A 125 -5.39 -17.12 -9.91
N ASP A 126 -6.61 -17.62 -10.08
CA ASP A 126 -7.07 -18.23 -11.33
C ASP A 126 -7.68 -17.19 -12.27
N ARG A 127 -7.71 -15.92 -11.86
CA ARG A 127 -8.25 -14.85 -12.70
C ARG A 127 -7.25 -14.46 -13.79
N PRO A 128 -7.69 -14.39 -15.07
CA PRO A 128 -6.84 -13.92 -16.16
C PRO A 128 -6.29 -12.52 -15.93
N THR A 129 -5.07 -12.30 -16.41
CA THR A 129 -4.49 -10.95 -16.55
C THR A 129 -5.33 -10.14 -17.52
N LYS A 130 -5.50 -8.85 -17.23
CA LYS A 130 -6.22 -7.94 -18.14
C LYS A 130 -5.37 -7.70 -19.39
N PRO A 131 -5.90 -7.92 -20.61
CA PRO A 131 -5.22 -7.50 -21.83
C PRO A 131 -4.92 -6.00 -21.78
N ASN A 132 -3.69 -5.61 -22.08
CA ASN A 132 -3.21 -4.21 -21.95
C ASN A 132 -3.39 -3.63 -20.54
N GLY A 133 -3.39 -4.48 -19.51
CA GLY A 133 -3.48 -4.06 -18.11
C GLY A 133 -2.24 -3.31 -17.64
N LEU A 134 -2.41 -2.51 -16.59
CA LEU A 134 -1.28 -1.89 -15.92
C LEU A 134 -0.52 -2.92 -15.08
N THR A 135 0.76 -2.66 -14.92
CA THR A 135 1.62 -3.17 -13.85
C THR A 135 1.78 -2.05 -12.84
N LYS A 136 1.59 -2.38 -11.56
CA LYS A 136 1.91 -1.51 -10.44
C LYS A 136 3.21 -1.96 -9.80
N GLN A 137 4.13 -1.03 -9.63
CA GLN A 137 5.41 -1.19 -8.97
C GLN A 137 5.39 -0.36 -7.69
N THR A 138 5.73 -0.97 -6.55
CA THR A 138 5.73 -0.27 -5.25
C THR A 138 7.06 -0.42 -4.53
N TYR A 139 7.49 0.66 -3.89
CA TYR A 139 8.64 0.71 -3.01
C TYR A 139 8.26 1.37 -1.69
N SER A 140 8.87 0.95 -0.59
CA SER A 140 8.64 1.53 0.73
C SER A 140 9.99 1.79 1.39
N ALA A 141 10.09 2.93 2.07
CA ALA A 141 11.26 3.29 2.87
C ALA A 141 10.83 3.94 4.18
N LEU A 142 11.65 3.74 5.21
CA LEU A 142 11.64 4.55 6.40
C LEU A 142 12.43 5.83 6.12
N VAL A 143 11.82 6.97 6.43
CA VAL A 143 12.34 8.32 6.18
C VAL A 143 12.64 8.96 7.52
N GLN A 144 13.92 9.18 7.78
CA GLN A 144 14.38 9.90 8.96
C GLN A 144 14.34 11.41 8.68
N LEU A 145 13.27 12.08 9.10
CA LEU A 145 13.14 13.53 8.92
C LEU A 145 13.86 14.29 10.04
N PRO A 146 14.61 15.36 9.71
CA PRO A 146 15.19 16.24 10.73
C PRO A 146 14.11 16.78 11.68
N GLY A 147 14.32 16.64 12.99
CA GLY A 147 13.38 17.08 14.01
C GLY A 147 12.19 16.14 14.27
N SER A 148 12.09 15.01 13.58
CA SER A 148 11.13 13.96 13.91
C SER A 148 11.78 12.90 14.79
N PRO A 149 11.16 12.55 15.94
CA PRO A 149 11.74 11.56 16.87
C PRO A 149 11.65 10.13 16.32
N SER A 150 10.70 9.86 15.43
CA SER A 150 10.46 8.54 14.84
C SER A 150 10.60 8.60 13.31
N PRO A 151 11.12 7.54 12.68
CA PRO A 151 11.13 7.44 11.23
C PRO A 151 9.70 7.33 10.70
N LYS A 152 9.42 8.01 9.59
CA LYS A 152 8.13 7.94 8.91
C LYS A 152 8.18 6.98 7.74
N LYS A 153 7.13 6.21 7.52
CA LYS A 153 7.11 5.26 6.41
C LYS A 153 6.51 5.90 5.16
N TRP A 154 7.35 6.10 4.15
CA TRP A 154 6.93 6.64 2.86
C TRP A 154 6.88 5.54 1.80
N HIS A 155 6.02 5.73 0.83
CA HIS A 155 5.74 4.77 -0.23
C HIS A 155 5.79 5.45 -1.58
N VAL A 156 6.41 4.77 -2.55
CA VAL A 156 6.37 5.13 -3.97
C VAL A 156 5.52 4.10 -4.70
N VAL A 157 4.58 4.56 -5.51
CA VAL A 157 3.71 3.73 -6.36
C VAL A 157 3.83 4.23 -7.80
N ALA A 158 4.31 3.38 -8.70
CA ALA A 158 4.46 3.68 -10.11
C ALA A 158 3.62 2.71 -10.97
N TYR A 159 3.17 3.18 -12.13
CA TYR A 159 2.37 2.40 -13.06
C TYR A 159 2.99 2.37 -14.45
N PHE A 160 2.96 1.22 -15.11
CA PHE A 160 3.32 1.09 -16.52
C PHE A 160 2.59 -0.10 -17.16
N SER A 161 2.35 -0.09 -18.46
CA SER A 161 1.71 -1.20 -19.20
C SER A 161 2.75 -2.03 -19.94
N GLY A 162 2.71 -3.36 -19.80
CA GLY A 162 3.57 -4.29 -20.56
C GLY A 162 5.03 -3.85 -20.61
N ASN A 163 5.54 -3.58 -21.82
CA ASN A 163 6.90 -3.11 -22.08
C ASN A 163 7.00 -1.59 -22.25
N ASP A 164 5.93 -0.82 -21.99
CA ASP A 164 5.93 0.63 -22.18
C ASP A 164 6.92 1.36 -21.28
N TYR A 165 7.39 0.71 -20.22
CA TYR A 165 8.45 1.24 -19.36
C TYR A 165 9.74 1.54 -20.13
N THR A 166 10.00 0.88 -21.27
CA THR A 166 11.19 1.16 -22.10
C THR A 166 11.10 2.48 -22.86
N ARG A 167 9.90 3.04 -23.02
CA ARG A 167 9.64 4.31 -23.71
C ARG A 167 9.43 5.47 -22.73
N LEU A 168 9.25 5.16 -21.45
CA LEU A 168 9.10 6.15 -20.42
C LEU A 168 10.46 6.79 -20.10
N PRO A 169 10.52 8.12 -19.92
CA PRO A 169 11.72 8.79 -19.46
C PRO A 169 12.07 8.36 -18.03
N VAL A 170 13.36 8.44 -17.70
CA VAL A 170 13.95 8.13 -16.40
C VAL A 170 14.40 9.41 -15.70
N ILE A 171 14.95 9.28 -14.49
CA ILE A 171 15.38 10.41 -13.64
C ILE A 171 16.27 11.39 -14.39
N GLU A 172 17.27 10.90 -15.13
CA GLU A 172 18.26 11.74 -15.83
C GLU A 172 17.63 12.59 -16.95
N ASN A 173 16.46 12.20 -17.47
CA ASN A 173 15.78 12.98 -18.50
C ASN A 173 15.18 14.29 -17.96
N TYR A 174 14.98 14.42 -16.65
CA TYR A 174 14.36 15.59 -16.03
C TYR A 174 15.39 16.46 -15.32
N GLU A 175 15.51 17.74 -15.71
CA GLU A 175 16.47 18.68 -15.13
C GLU A 175 16.30 18.85 -13.62
N TYR A 176 15.05 18.94 -13.16
CA TYR A 176 14.70 19.10 -11.76
C TYR A 176 14.86 17.82 -10.92
N LEU A 177 15.15 16.66 -11.54
CA LEU A 177 15.39 15.39 -10.82
C LEU A 177 16.84 14.93 -10.95
N ARG A 178 17.46 15.06 -12.13
CA ARG A 178 18.82 14.55 -12.41
C ARG A 178 19.90 15.10 -11.47
N ASN A 179 19.67 16.27 -10.89
CA ASN A 179 20.61 16.96 -10.00
C ASN A 179 20.29 16.79 -8.51
N VAL A 180 19.21 16.08 -8.16
CA VAL A 180 18.82 15.84 -6.78
C VAL A 180 19.84 14.90 -6.13
N ARG A 181 20.40 15.32 -4.99
CA ARG A 181 21.37 14.55 -4.21
C ARG A 181 20.69 13.97 -2.99
N VAL A 182 20.64 12.64 -2.90
CA VAL A 182 20.07 11.93 -1.76
C VAL A 182 21.07 11.93 -0.59
N PRO A 183 20.75 12.51 0.58
CA PRO A 183 21.63 12.44 1.73
C PRO A 183 21.70 11.00 2.29
N PRO A 184 22.89 10.52 2.72
CA PRO A 184 23.02 9.18 3.28
C PRO A 184 22.23 9.06 4.60
N GLY A 185 21.66 7.87 4.84
CA GLY A 185 20.96 7.54 6.09
C GLY A 185 19.54 8.09 6.22
N ILE A 186 19.07 8.97 5.33
CA ILE A 186 17.70 9.50 5.39
C ILE A 186 16.66 8.47 4.95
N TYR A 187 16.97 7.67 3.92
CA TYR A 187 16.05 6.69 3.34
C TYR A 187 16.58 5.27 3.56
N VAL A 188 15.87 4.50 4.38
CA VAL A 188 16.20 3.11 4.69
C VAL A 188 15.15 2.20 4.08
N SER A 189 15.56 1.36 3.14
CA SER A 189 14.67 0.33 2.56
C SER A 189 14.20 -0.65 3.64
N SER A 190 12.94 -1.09 3.57
CA SER A 190 12.40 -2.06 4.53
C SER A 190 13.19 -3.38 4.62
N LYS A 191 13.99 -3.74 3.60
CA LYS A 191 14.88 -4.91 3.67
C LYS A 191 16.16 -4.68 4.47
N ALA A 192 16.65 -3.43 4.53
CA ALA A 192 17.84 -3.09 5.30
C ALA A 192 17.52 -3.07 6.81
N GLY A 193 16.29 -2.69 7.18
CA GLY A 193 15.81 -2.76 8.58
C GLY A 193 15.84 -4.17 9.16
N ALA A 194 15.55 -5.20 8.34
CA ALA A 194 15.64 -6.60 8.77
C ALA A 194 17.07 -7.08 9.08
N ARG A 195 18.11 -6.38 8.57
CA ARG A 195 19.51 -6.65 8.92
C ARG A 195 19.98 -5.86 10.14
N LEU A 196 19.38 -4.69 10.42
CA LEU A 196 19.77 -3.87 11.57
C LEU A 196 19.31 -4.50 12.91
N ASP A 197 18.15 -5.18 12.92
CA ASP A 197 17.66 -5.94 14.08
C ASP A 197 18.48 -7.22 14.39
N GLN A 198 19.50 -7.56 13.60
CA GLN A 198 20.37 -8.73 13.81
C GLN A 198 21.79 -8.40 14.27
N MET A 199 22.11 -7.14 14.60
CA MET A 199 23.36 -6.86 15.33
C MET A 199 23.12 -6.91 16.84
N PRO A 200 23.66 -7.89 17.57
CA PRO A 200 23.72 -7.78 19.02
C PRO A 200 24.65 -6.62 19.36
N ALA A 201 24.12 -5.65 20.09
CA ALA A 201 24.92 -4.64 20.77
C ALA A 201 25.76 -5.36 21.84
N PHE A 202 27.06 -5.50 21.59
CA PHE A 202 28.01 -5.80 22.65
C PHE A 202 28.35 -4.50 23.37
N PRO A 203 28.15 -4.40 24.70
CA PRO A 203 28.77 -3.35 25.48
C PRO A 203 30.29 -3.61 25.54
N GLU A 204 31.09 -2.63 25.14
CA GLU A 204 32.50 -2.55 25.53
C GLU A 204 32.55 -2.41 27.05
N GLU A 205 33.00 -3.46 27.76
CA GLU A 205 33.60 -3.29 29.08
C GLU A 205 35.09 -3.02 28.90
N ILE A 206 35.47 -1.84 29.38
CA ILE A 206 36.84 -1.36 29.54
C ILE A 206 37.44 -2.10 30.73
N ASP A 207 38.49 -2.89 30.50
CA ASP A 207 39.43 -3.26 31.55
C ASP A 207 40.86 -2.89 31.12
N ASP A 208 41.37 -1.89 31.84
CA ASP A 208 42.74 -1.42 31.91
C ASP A 208 43.57 -2.34 32.83
N TYR A 209 44.80 -2.68 32.42
CA TYR A 209 46.04 -2.81 33.22
C TYR A 209 47.05 -3.78 32.57
N GLY A 210 48.28 -3.28 32.31
CA GLY A 210 49.52 -4.07 32.52
C GLY A 210 50.40 -4.45 31.31
N THR A 211 51.29 -3.52 30.94
CA THR A 211 52.73 -3.64 30.59
C THR A 211 53.31 -4.85 29.80
N PRO A 212 54.21 -4.64 28.81
CA PRO A 212 54.78 -5.70 27.97
C PRO A 212 56.15 -6.22 28.44
N GLU A 213 56.43 -7.51 28.28
CA GLU A 213 57.80 -8.04 28.31
C GLU A 213 58.07 -9.08 27.21
N ARG A 214 59.31 -9.00 26.70
CA ARG A 214 59.92 -9.75 25.59
C ARG A 214 59.96 -11.26 25.87
N HIS A 215 60.08 -12.09 24.82
CA HIS A 215 61.31 -12.86 24.52
C HIS A 215 61.12 -13.97 23.45
N LEU A 216 61.98 -13.87 22.43
CA LEU A 216 62.76 -14.93 21.75
C LEU A 216 62.10 -15.90 20.72
N HIS A 217 62.52 -15.71 19.46
CA HIS A 217 62.75 -16.70 18.40
C HIS A 217 63.80 -17.77 18.85
N PRO A 218 63.92 -18.99 18.24
CA PRO A 218 64.52 -19.17 16.90
C PRO A 218 63.94 -20.35 16.06
N SER A 219 63.79 -20.18 14.74
CA SER A 219 64.69 -20.64 13.63
C SER A 219 64.32 -22.01 13.02
N GLY A 220 64.20 -22.06 11.69
CA GLY A 220 64.11 -23.29 10.92
C GLY A 220 63.75 -23.08 9.44
N GLU A 221 64.72 -22.59 8.66
CA GLU A 221 64.81 -22.69 7.18
C GLU A 221 64.73 -24.17 6.73
N MET A 222 64.38 -24.62 5.51
CA MET A 222 64.72 -24.13 4.17
C MET A 222 64.00 -24.99 3.08
N HIS A 223 63.87 -24.43 1.86
CA HIS A 223 64.02 -25.06 0.53
C HIS A 223 62.89 -25.73 -0.31
N THR A 224 62.67 -25.07 -1.47
CA THR A 224 62.62 -25.53 -2.89
C THR A 224 61.37 -26.11 -3.56
N ASP A 225 61.23 -25.66 -4.81
CA ASP A 225 60.14 -25.68 -5.79
C ASP A 225 60.25 -26.90 -6.76
N PRO A 226 59.60 -26.95 -7.95
CA PRO A 226 58.42 -27.78 -8.28
C PRO A 226 58.67 -28.87 -9.35
N ARG A 227 57.72 -29.82 -9.56
CA ARG A 227 57.66 -30.57 -10.84
C ARG A 227 56.31 -31.20 -11.23
N VAL A 228 55.80 -30.69 -12.34
CA VAL A 228 55.01 -31.25 -13.46
C VAL A 228 54.90 -32.78 -13.55
N LYS A 229 53.69 -33.29 -13.86
CA LYS A 229 53.46 -34.31 -14.93
C LYS A 229 52.00 -34.41 -15.38
N ALA A 230 51.83 -34.26 -16.70
CA ALA A 230 50.65 -34.57 -17.50
C ALA A 230 50.76 -35.98 -18.11
N HIS A 231 49.61 -36.61 -18.42
CA HIS A 231 49.53 -37.61 -19.49
C HIS A 231 48.12 -37.71 -20.12
N LEU A 232 48.13 -38.08 -21.39
CA LEU A 232 47.12 -37.93 -22.45
C LEU A 232 46.40 -39.27 -22.79
N GLN A 233 45.10 -39.19 -23.15
CA GLN A 233 44.32 -39.86 -24.26
C GLN A 233 44.43 -41.40 -24.53
N PRO A 234 43.62 -42.07 -25.42
CA PRO A 234 42.66 -41.60 -26.47
C PRO A 234 41.28 -42.34 -26.65
N TYR A 235 40.46 -41.79 -27.59
CA TYR A 235 39.21 -42.24 -28.28
C TYR A 235 39.30 -43.62 -29.02
N PRO A 236 38.23 -44.27 -29.59
CA PRO A 236 37.07 -43.77 -30.40
C PRO A 236 35.69 -44.38 -30.00
N GLY A 237 34.48 -44.00 -30.43
CA GLY A 237 33.91 -43.33 -31.61
C GLY A 237 33.00 -44.31 -32.38
N HIS A 238 31.66 -44.27 -32.25
CA HIS A 238 30.69 -44.86 -33.20
C HIS A 238 29.26 -44.29 -33.04
N TYR A 239 28.49 -44.38 -34.13
CA TYR A 239 27.29 -43.62 -34.50
C TYR A 239 25.98 -44.40 -34.29
N ALA A 240 24.85 -43.67 -34.25
CA ALA A 240 23.55 -43.98 -34.91
C ALA A 240 22.27 -43.99 -34.03
N TYR A 241 21.34 -43.13 -34.44
CA TYR A 241 19.86 -43.16 -34.48
C TYR A 241 19.02 -44.06 -33.55
N GLY A 242 18.01 -43.45 -32.92
CA GLY A 242 16.81 -44.16 -32.45
C GLY A 242 15.91 -43.33 -31.52
N TYR A 243 14.66 -43.11 -31.93
CA TYR A 243 13.56 -42.40 -31.23
C TYR A 243 13.37 -42.74 -29.74
N PRO A 244 12.90 -41.80 -28.89
CA PRO A 244 12.34 -42.14 -27.58
C PRO A 244 10.82 -42.35 -27.67
N THR A 245 10.39 -43.59 -27.43
CA THR A 245 9.02 -43.95 -27.04
C THR A 245 8.83 -43.68 -25.55
N SER A 246 7.78 -42.94 -25.20
CA SER A 246 7.33 -42.69 -23.83
C SER A 246 6.98 -43.98 -23.08
N PRO A 247 7.14 -43.99 -21.74
CA PRO A 247 6.22 -44.73 -20.88
C PRO A 247 5.58 -43.85 -19.78
N PRO A 248 4.54 -44.35 -19.09
CA PRO A 248 3.46 -43.53 -18.57
C PRO A 248 3.62 -43.10 -17.11
N SER A 249 2.81 -42.10 -16.78
CA SER A 249 2.51 -41.58 -15.45
C SER A 249 2.20 -42.68 -14.43
N SER A 250 2.90 -42.66 -13.30
CA SER A 250 2.44 -43.30 -12.06
C SER A 250 2.52 -42.32 -10.90
N SER A 251 1.36 -42.17 -10.28
CA SER A 251 1.06 -41.45 -9.04
C SER A 251 1.94 -41.86 -7.87
N SER A 252 2.51 -40.89 -7.16
CA SER A 252 2.85 -41.04 -5.75
C SER A 252 2.91 -39.67 -5.07
N SER A 253 1.88 -39.37 -4.29
CA SER A 253 1.87 -38.29 -3.31
C SER A 253 2.89 -38.58 -2.20
N PRO A 254 3.69 -37.61 -1.71
CA PRO A 254 4.43 -37.79 -0.48
C PRO A 254 3.55 -37.49 0.74
N PRO A 255 3.80 -38.15 1.89
CA PRO A 255 2.98 -38.02 3.09
C PRO A 255 3.30 -36.74 3.87
N SER A 256 2.27 -36.18 4.47
CA SER A 256 2.32 -35.10 5.45
C SER A 256 3.07 -35.54 6.70
N SER A 257 4.22 -34.92 6.97
CA SER A 257 4.93 -35.05 8.24
C SER A 257 4.20 -34.26 9.33
N LEU A 258 3.52 -35.00 10.21
CA LEU A 258 3.02 -34.55 11.51
C LEU A 258 4.20 -34.36 12.47
N MET A 259 4.50 -33.13 12.85
CA MET A 259 5.25 -32.81 14.08
C MET A 259 4.97 -31.35 14.44
N SER A 260 4.04 -31.13 15.38
CA SER A 260 4.22 -30.24 16.55
C SER A 260 2.89 -30.19 17.32
N ARG A 261 2.81 -31.01 18.37
CA ARG A 261 1.89 -30.78 19.49
C ARG A 261 2.76 -30.53 20.72
N TYR A 262 3.06 -29.27 20.98
CA TYR A 262 3.33 -28.81 22.34
C TYR A 262 2.07 -28.09 22.83
N LEU A 263 1.53 -28.64 23.92
CA LEU A 263 0.40 -28.12 24.67
C LEU A 263 0.84 -26.89 25.47
N SER A 264 -0.04 -25.89 25.54
CA SER A 264 -0.11 -24.93 26.66
C SER A 264 -1.55 -24.90 27.18
N PRO A 265 -1.77 -24.77 28.51
CA PRO A 265 -3.05 -25.04 29.17
C PRO A 265 -4.02 -23.85 29.14
N PRO A 266 -5.32 -24.06 29.45
CA PRO A 266 -6.31 -23.00 29.50
C PRO A 266 -6.27 -22.29 30.86
N LEU A 267 -6.22 -20.97 30.88
CA LEU A 267 -6.50 -20.16 32.07
C LEU A 267 -7.93 -19.63 32.00
N ALA A 268 -8.66 -19.84 33.10
CA ALA A 268 -10.02 -19.38 33.37
C ALA A 268 -10.11 -17.84 33.42
N PRO A 269 -11.30 -17.26 33.22
CA PRO A 269 -11.47 -15.81 33.15
C PRO A 269 -11.44 -15.16 34.55
N THR A 270 -10.48 -14.29 34.79
CA THR A 270 -10.51 -13.34 35.91
C THR A 270 -11.41 -12.15 35.55
N LYS A 271 -12.44 -11.91 36.38
CA LYS A 271 -13.28 -10.71 36.35
C LYS A 271 -12.40 -9.47 36.54
N VAL A 272 -12.28 -8.65 35.49
CA VAL A 272 -11.78 -7.28 35.58
C VAL A 272 -12.98 -6.36 35.39
N HIS A 273 -13.16 -5.45 36.36
CA HIS A 273 -14.18 -4.42 36.40
C HIS A 273 -14.04 -3.49 35.18
N ASP A 274 -14.99 -3.56 34.26
CA ASP A 274 -15.11 -2.60 33.17
C ASP A 274 -15.81 -1.35 33.71
N ARG A 275 -15.06 -0.27 33.92
CA ARG A 275 -15.62 1.07 34.14
C ARG A 275 -16.06 1.62 32.79
N GLN A 276 -17.27 1.23 32.37
CA GLN A 276 -17.97 1.94 31.30
C GLN A 276 -18.35 3.34 31.80
N GLU A 277 -17.61 4.37 31.36
CA GLU A 277 -18.12 5.73 31.40
C GLU A 277 -19.33 5.83 30.48
N LYS A 278 -20.51 5.78 31.09
CA LYS A 278 -21.79 6.02 30.43
C LYS A 278 -21.88 7.52 30.13
N VAL A 279 -21.59 7.92 28.89
CA VAL A 279 -21.91 9.26 28.40
C VAL A 279 -23.43 9.38 28.34
N ILE A 280 -24.00 10.12 29.30
CA ILE A 280 -25.43 10.44 29.33
C ILE A 280 -25.63 11.71 28.49
N LEU A 281 -26.36 11.58 27.38
CA LEU A 281 -26.83 12.74 26.62
C LEU A 281 -28.07 13.34 27.33
N PRO A 282 -28.20 14.68 27.38
CA PRO A 282 -29.37 15.31 28.00
C PRO A 282 -30.66 15.00 27.21
N PRO A 283 -31.82 14.95 27.90
CA PRO A 283 -33.10 14.71 27.25
C PRO A 283 -33.49 15.88 26.33
N LEU A 284 -34.22 15.57 25.26
CA LEU A 284 -34.66 16.51 24.22
C LEU A 284 -35.56 17.66 24.71
N SER A 285 -35.97 17.66 25.99
CA SER A 285 -36.71 18.76 26.62
C SER A 285 -35.85 19.99 26.95
N SER A 286 -34.52 19.92 26.76
CA SER A 286 -33.61 21.04 27.06
C SER A 286 -33.35 22.02 25.90
N LEU A 287 -34.03 21.87 24.75
CA LEU A 287 -33.79 22.69 23.54
C LEU A 287 -34.88 23.71 23.21
N CYS A 288 -35.86 23.92 24.10
CA CYS A 288 -36.85 24.97 23.94
C CYS A 288 -36.59 26.11 24.92
N ASP A 289 -35.70 27.02 24.52
CA ASP A 289 -35.72 28.39 25.03
C ASP A 289 -35.48 29.37 23.86
N PRO A 290 -36.48 30.17 23.46
CA PRO A 290 -36.37 31.04 22.30
C PRO A 290 -35.91 32.44 22.69
N GLU A 291 -34.83 32.59 23.46
CA GLU A 291 -34.31 33.93 23.76
C GLU A 291 -32.80 33.90 24.04
N SER A 292 -31.98 33.77 22.99
CA SER A 292 -30.58 34.24 22.93
C SER A 292 -29.93 33.82 21.61
N ARG A 293 -30.05 34.65 20.56
CA ARG A 293 -29.27 34.49 19.32
C ARG A 293 -28.26 35.65 19.20
N PRO A 294 -26.95 35.40 19.13
CA PRO A 294 -25.97 36.45 18.86
C PRO A 294 -26.09 36.92 17.40
N ARG A 295 -26.16 38.25 17.22
CA ARG A 295 -26.22 38.91 15.90
C ARG A 295 -24.86 38.89 15.22
N LEU A 296 -24.78 38.33 14.02
CA LEU A 296 -23.67 38.52 13.09
C LEU A 296 -24.07 39.60 12.06
N HIS A 297 -23.28 40.68 12.01
CA HIS A 297 -23.46 41.77 11.05
C HIS A 297 -22.95 41.35 9.67
N HIS A 298 -23.85 41.25 8.69
CA HIS A 298 -23.49 41.09 7.28
C HIS A 298 -23.68 42.45 6.57
N ARG A 299 -22.58 42.99 6.02
CA ARG A 299 -22.50 44.28 5.32
C ARG A 299 -22.83 44.05 3.83
N GLN A 300 -23.93 44.64 3.36
CA GLN A 300 -24.31 44.69 1.94
C GLN A 300 -23.58 45.82 1.21
N THR A 301 -23.17 45.55 -0.03
CA THR A 301 -22.88 46.53 -1.07
C THR A 301 -23.71 46.19 -2.30
N THR A 302 -24.57 47.12 -2.73
CA THR A 302 -25.32 47.10 -4.00
C THR A 302 -24.50 47.81 -5.11
N PRO A 303 -24.88 47.66 -6.41
CA PRO A 303 -25.79 48.66 -6.97
C PRO A 303 -26.86 48.14 -7.96
N ALA A 304 -28.02 48.81 -7.86
CA ALA A 304 -29.07 49.19 -8.81
C ALA A 304 -29.33 48.40 -10.12
N GLY A 305 -30.61 48.07 -10.33
CA GLY A 305 -31.21 47.71 -11.62
C GLY A 305 -32.69 47.34 -11.55
N HIS A 306 -33.56 48.34 -11.80
CA HIS A 306 -35.02 48.38 -11.97
C HIS A 306 -35.78 47.11 -12.47
N TYR A 307 -36.96 46.84 -11.90
CA TYR A 307 -38.32 46.99 -12.50
C TYR A 307 -39.40 46.06 -11.86
N VAL A 308 -40.47 46.71 -11.38
CA VAL A 308 -41.92 46.36 -11.46
C VAL A 308 -42.49 45.14 -10.70
N HIS A 309 -43.39 45.46 -9.77
CA HIS A 309 -44.40 44.61 -9.12
C HIS A 309 -45.68 44.49 -9.99
N PRO A 310 -46.52 43.45 -9.82
CA PRO A 310 -47.69 43.66 -8.95
C PRO A 310 -48.20 42.44 -8.13
N SER A 311 -48.68 42.78 -6.93
CA SER A 311 -49.85 42.30 -6.15
C SER A 311 -50.11 40.82 -5.79
N GLU A 312 -50.10 40.61 -4.46
CA GLU A 312 -51.09 39.93 -3.59
C GLU A 312 -51.33 38.40 -3.64
N ARG A 313 -50.94 37.71 -2.54
CA ARG A 313 -51.84 36.93 -1.63
C ARG A 313 -51.07 36.38 -0.40
N SER A 314 -51.71 36.44 0.75
CA SER A 314 -51.26 36.03 2.10
C SER A 314 -50.90 34.54 2.25
N PRO A 315 -50.10 34.13 3.26
CA PRO A 315 -49.54 32.78 3.34
C PRO A 315 -50.48 31.84 4.11
N THR A 316 -51.00 30.81 3.44
CA THR A 316 -51.55 29.63 4.11
C THR A 316 -50.49 28.53 4.12
N SER A 317 -50.32 27.92 5.29
CA SER A 317 -49.42 26.81 5.60
C SER A 317 -49.45 25.72 4.52
N LYS A 318 -48.34 25.58 3.78
CA LYS A 318 -48.15 24.49 2.81
C LYS A 318 -47.45 23.33 3.52
N TYR A 319 -48.21 22.45 4.15
CA TYR A 319 -47.72 21.11 4.44
C TYR A 319 -47.77 20.28 3.16
N ALA A 320 -46.60 19.89 2.64
CA ALA A 320 -46.52 18.94 1.53
C ALA A 320 -46.64 17.51 2.10
N PRO A 321 -47.55 16.66 1.60
CA PRO A 321 -47.67 15.29 2.07
C PRO A 321 -46.40 14.50 1.73
N LEU A 322 -45.95 13.67 2.67
CA LEU A 322 -44.75 12.85 2.54
C LEU A 322 -44.79 11.98 1.28
N SER A 323 -43.68 11.93 0.56
CA SER A 323 -43.53 11.10 -0.63
C SER A 323 -43.51 9.61 -0.25
N PRO A 324 -43.77 8.70 -1.22
CA PRO A 324 -43.61 7.27 -1.00
C PRO A 324 -42.19 6.88 -0.54
N GLU A 325 -41.19 7.66 -0.91
CA GLU A 325 -39.79 7.47 -0.50
C GLU A 325 -39.59 7.82 0.98
N ASP A 326 -40.16 8.94 1.42
CA ASP A 326 -40.09 9.38 2.83
C ASP A 326 -40.78 8.37 3.76
N ARG A 327 -41.90 7.80 3.31
CA ARG A 327 -42.60 6.75 4.07
C ARG A 327 -41.77 5.47 4.22
N ARG A 328 -41.05 5.05 3.17
CA ARG A 328 -40.15 3.89 3.21
C ARG A 328 -38.98 4.11 4.17
N VAL A 329 -38.41 5.31 4.17
CA VAL A 329 -37.32 5.66 5.07
C VAL A 329 -37.80 5.63 6.53
N LEU A 330 -38.98 6.18 6.82
CA LEU A 330 -39.53 6.16 8.18
C LEU A 330 -39.83 4.75 8.70
N ASP A 331 -40.31 3.83 7.84
CA ASP A 331 -40.52 2.44 8.25
C ASP A 331 -39.21 1.69 8.52
N SER A 332 -38.08 2.12 7.97
CA SER A 332 -36.77 1.52 8.24
C SER A 332 -36.20 1.86 9.63
N PHE A 333 -36.79 2.83 10.34
CA PHE A 333 -36.37 3.24 11.68
C PHE A 333 -37.22 2.68 12.82
N LYS A 334 -38.18 1.78 12.54
CA LYS A 334 -38.90 1.06 13.59
C LYS A 334 -37.98 0.03 14.25
N ILE A 335 -37.34 0.46 15.33
CA ILE A 335 -36.72 -0.42 16.30
C ILE A 335 -37.86 -1.15 17.01
N VAL A 336 -37.94 -2.47 16.82
CA VAL A 336 -38.82 -3.35 17.59
C VAL A 336 -38.27 -3.40 19.02
N LEU A 337 -39.04 -2.89 19.97
CA LEU A 337 -38.76 -3.01 21.42
C LEU A 337 -39.14 -4.40 21.92
#